data_AF-A0A7J9G0E9-F1
#
_entry.id   AF-A0A7J9G0E9-F1
#
_cell.length_a   1.000
_cell.length_b   1.000
_cell.length_c   1.000
_cell.angle_alpha   90.00
_cell.angle_beta   90.00
_cell.angle_gamma   90.00
#
_symmetry.space_group_name_H-M   'P 1'
#
loop_
_entity.id
_entity.type
_entity.pdbx_description
1 polymer ?
#
loop_
_entity_poly.entity_id
_entity_poly.type
_entity_poly.pdbx_seq_one_letter_code
_entity_poly.pdbx_strand_id
1 'polypeptide(L)'
;MVTTAMIAQHFEVTIKDHPKMKLREIQRSVSKMLVNVTIDCSYRAKKIMKEKMARNYKEEFGLLRNYAHELRSNMPGSIIKMVVQRVTVDSLPHFKRYYVYFDALKKG
;
A
#
# COMPACT_ATOMS: atom_id res chain seq x y z
N MET A 1 23.16 15.67 -12.26
CA MET A 1 21.75 15.78 -12.72
C MET A 1 20.86 15.18 -11.65
N VAL A 2 19.88 15.92 -11.12
CA VAL A 2 18.88 15.37 -10.20
C VAL A 2 17.91 14.52 -11.02
N THR A 3 17.82 13.22 -10.71
CA THR A 3 16.91 12.31 -11.41
C THR A 3 15.57 12.22 -10.71
N THR A 4 14.50 11.95 -11.47
CA THR A 4 13.14 11.75 -10.93
C THR A 4 13.07 10.63 -9.89
N ALA A 5 13.94 9.63 -9.99
CA ALA A 5 14.02 8.53 -9.03
C ALA A 5 14.56 9.00 -7.66
N MET A 6 15.56 9.88 -7.63
CA MET A 6 16.09 10.44 -6.38
C MET A 6 15.05 11.28 -5.64
N ILE A 7 14.29 12.10 -6.38
CA ILE A 7 13.18 12.88 -5.81
C ILE A 7 12.10 11.93 -5.28
N ALA A 8 11.75 10.88 -6.03
CA ALA A 8 10.74 9.92 -5.61
C ALA A 8 11.14 9.18 -4.31
N GLN A 9 12.41 8.78 -4.16
CA GLN A 9 12.92 8.15 -2.94
C GLN A 9 12.93 9.13 -1.76
N HIS A 10 13.40 10.36 -1.97
CA HIS A 10 13.53 11.33 -0.89
C HIS A 10 12.17 11.76 -0.33
N PHE A 11 11.16 11.88 -1.20
CA PHE A 11 9.79 12.22 -0.81
C PHE A 11 8.89 11.01 -0.60
N GLU A 12 9.45 9.80 -0.56
CA GLU A 12 8.68 8.57 -0.39
C GLU A 12 7.84 8.60 0.89
N VAL A 13 8.44 9.04 2.01
CA VAL A 13 7.77 9.14 3.32
C VAL A 13 6.65 10.19 3.27
N THR A 14 6.94 11.39 2.76
CA THR A 14 5.95 12.48 2.68
C THR A 14 4.76 12.12 1.79
N ILE A 15 5.01 11.43 0.67
CA ILE A 15 3.96 10.98 -0.27
C ILE A 15 3.14 9.83 0.34
N LYS A 16 3.76 8.94 1.14
CA LYS A 16 3.07 7.87 1.87
C LYS A 16 2.13 8.42 2.94
N ASP A 17 2.59 9.38 3.72
CA ASP A 17 1.79 9.96 4.81
C ASP A 17 0.63 10.82 4.26
N HIS A 18 0.83 11.45 3.10
CA HIS A 18 -0.14 12.36 2.50
C HIS A 18 -0.45 11.99 1.02
N PRO A 19 -1.10 10.84 0.75
CA PRO A 19 -1.31 10.36 -0.63
C PRO A 19 -2.20 11.30 -1.47
N LYS A 20 -3.07 12.07 -0.80
CA LYS A 20 -3.96 13.06 -1.42
C LYS A 20 -3.33 14.45 -1.62
N MET A 21 -2.06 14.63 -1.26
CA MET A 21 -1.36 15.92 -1.39
C MET A 21 -1.36 16.43 -2.83
N LYS A 22 -1.62 17.72 -3.02
CA LYS A 22 -1.69 18.33 -4.36
C LYS A 22 -0.30 18.40 -4.98
N LEU A 23 -0.20 18.27 -6.30
CA LEU A 23 1.09 18.30 -7.02
C LEU A 23 1.88 19.59 -6.76
N ARG A 24 1.19 20.74 -6.64
CA ARG A 24 1.83 22.03 -6.32
C ARG A 24 2.43 22.06 -4.91
N GLU A 25 1.85 21.34 -3.96
CA GLU A 25 2.38 21.25 -2.60
C GLU A 25 3.63 20.38 -2.57
N ILE A 26 3.61 19.26 -3.29
CA ILE A 26 4.79 18.41 -3.51
C ILE A 26 5.90 19.22 -4.17
N GLN A 27 5.59 19.97 -5.24
CA GLN A 27 6.54 20.84 -5.91
C GLN A 27 7.14 21.89 -4.97
N ARG A 28 6.32 22.55 -4.13
CA ARG A 28 6.83 23.50 -3.13
C ARG A 28 7.76 22.83 -2.12
N SER A 29 7.41 21.65 -1.62
CA SER A 29 8.26 20.91 -0.68
C SER A 29 9.60 20.53 -1.31
N VAL A 30 9.61 20.16 -2.60
CA VAL A 30 10.83 19.85 -3.35
C VAL A 30 11.65 21.11 -3.66
N SER A 31 10.98 22.22 -4.03
CA SER A 31 11.63 23.50 -4.38
C SER A 31 12.27 24.18 -3.16
N LYS A 32 11.74 23.93 -1.95
CA LYS A 32 12.37 24.40 -0.69
C LYS A 32 13.78 23.84 -0.46
N MET A 33 14.14 22.73 -1.13
CA MET A 33 15.46 22.10 -1.04
C MET A 33 16.43 22.55 -2.15
N LEU A 34 16.27 23.76 -2.71
CA LEU A 34 17.15 24.35 -3.74
C LEU A 34 17.21 23.57 -5.08
N VAL A 35 16.34 22.58 -5.29
CA VAL A 35 16.19 21.90 -6.59
C VAL A 35 15.01 22.51 -7.32
N ASN A 36 15.27 23.18 -8.44
CA ASN A 36 14.20 23.71 -9.29
C ASN A 36 13.56 22.54 -10.06
N VAL A 37 12.45 22.02 -9.54
CA VAL A 37 11.78 20.83 -10.09
C VAL A 37 10.52 21.24 -10.86
N THR A 38 10.47 20.86 -12.13
CA THR A 38 9.29 21.05 -12.99
C THR A 38 8.12 20.19 -12.51
N ILE A 39 6.89 20.66 -12.73
CA ILE A 39 5.66 19.95 -12.39
C ILE A 39 5.65 18.52 -12.95
N ASP A 40 6.16 18.32 -14.16
CA ASP A 40 6.25 16.99 -14.80
C ASP A 40 7.14 16.01 -14.04
N CYS A 41 8.26 16.49 -13.48
CA CYS A 41 9.11 15.66 -12.64
C CYS A 41 8.40 15.25 -11.35
N SER A 42 7.67 16.17 -10.71
CA SER A 42 6.85 15.86 -9.52
C SER A 42 5.73 14.87 -9.85
N TYR A 43 5.08 15.02 -11.01
CA TYR A 43 4.06 14.09 -11.49
C TYR A 43 4.63 12.68 -11.70
N ARG A 44 5.77 12.59 -12.41
CA ARG A 44 6.47 11.31 -12.65
C ARG A 44 6.92 10.65 -11.35
N ALA A 45 7.49 11.41 -10.41
CA ALA A 45 7.87 10.90 -9.10
C ALA A 45 6.65 10.34 -8.33
N LYS A 46 5.53 11.08 -8.33
CA LYS A 46 4.28 10.62 -7.70
C LYS A 46 3.74 9.35 -8.36
N LYS A 47 3.83 9.23 -9.69
CA LYS A 47 3.41 8.04 -10.44
C LYS A 47 4.25 6.82 -10.06
N ILE A 48 5.58 6.94 -10.06
CA ILE A 48 6.50 5.84 -9.68
C ILE A 48 6.21 5.38 -8.25
N MET A 49 6.00 6.31 -7.32
CA MET A 49 5.65 5.97 -5.94
C MET A 49 4.30 5.27 -5.84
N LYS A 50 3.29 5.72 -6.57
CA LYS A 50 1.97 5.07 -6.59
C LYS A 50 2.05 3.64 -7.12
N GLU A 51 2.82 3.39 -8.17
CA GLU A 51 3.06 2.06 -8.72
C GLU A 51 3.82 1.16 -7.74
N LYS A 52 4.87 1.69 -7.08
CA LYS A 52 5.60 0.98 -6.02
C LYS A 52 4.70 0.59 -4.86
N MET A 53 3.84 1.50 -4.40
CA MET A 53 2.86 1.22 -3.33
C MET A 53 1.86 0.14 -3.74
N ALA A 54 1.30 0.24 -4.96
CA ALA A 54 0.37 -0.76 -5.47
C ALA A 54 0.97 -2.16 -5.54
N ARG A 55 2.26 -2.26 -5.89
CA ARG A 55 3.00 -3.53 -5.89
C ARG A 55 3.17 -4.08 -4.47
N ASN A 56 3.59 -3.25 -3.51
CA ASN A 56 3.74 -3.66 -2.12
C ASN A 56 2.42 -4.18 -1.53
N TYR A 57 1.30 -3.48 -1.77
CA TYR A 57 -0.01 -3.95 -1.28
C TYR A 57 -0.37 -5.33 -1.83
N LYS A 58 -0.07 -5.61 -3.11
CA LYS A 58 -0.34 -6.93 -3.70
C LYS A 58 0.46 -8.04 -3.01
N GLU A 59 1.72 -7.77 -2.69
CA GLU A 59 2.61 -8.71 -1.99
C GLU A 59 2.15 -8.91 -0.53
N GLU A 60 1.85 -7.84 0.19
CA GLU A 60 1.31 -7.88 1.56
C GLU A 60 -0.03 -8.62 1.66
N PHE A 61 -0.94 -8.43 0.70
CA PHE A 61 -2.20 -9.19 0.65
C PHE A 61 -1.99 -10.68 0.33
N GLY A 62 -0.97 -10.99 -0.47
CA GLY A 62 -0.55 -12.37 -0.70
C GLY A 62 -0.14 -13.07 0.59
N LEU A 63 0.65 -12.39 1.42
CA LEU A 63 1.10 -12.91 2.72
C LEU A 63 -0.08 -13.17 3.68
N LEU A 64 -1.02 -12.23 3.80
CA LEU A 64 -2.23 -12.43 4.63
C LEU A 64 -3.05 -13.64 4.17
N ARG A 65 -3.16 -13.85 2.85
CA ARG A 65 -3.90 -14.99 2.29
C ARG A 65 -3.18 -16.32 2.54
N ASN A 66 -1.85 -16.34 2.43
CA ASN A 66 -1.04 -17.52 2.74
C ASN A 66 -1.16 -17.87 4.22
N TYR A 67 -1.03 -16.88 5.11
CA TYR A 67 -1.19 -17.08 6.55
C TYR A 67 -2.59 -17.61 6.90
N ALA A 68 -3.65 -17.06 6.29
CA ALA A 68 -5.00 -17.57 6.47
C ALA A 68 -5.15 -19.05 6.07
N HIS A 69 -4.45 -19.46 5.02
CA HIS A 69 -4.43 -20.84 4.56
C HIS A 69 -3.69 -21.76 5.56
N GLU A 70 -2.52 -21.35 6.01
CA GLU A 70 -1.74 -22.08 7.03
C GLU A 70 -2.54 -22.26 8.33
N LEU A 71 -3.19 -21.20 8.81
CA LEU A 71 -4.02 -21.27 10.01
C LEU A 71 -5.19 -22.26 9.85
N ARG A 72 -5.83 -22.30 8.68
CA ARG A 72 -6.91 -23.26 8.40
C ARG A 72 -6.43 -24.69 8.33
N SER A 73 -5.22 -24.91 7.80
CA SER A 73 -4.61 -26.24 7.69
C SER A 73 -4.17 -26.77 9.05
N ASN A 74 -3.54 -25.93 9.87
CA ASN A 74 -2.97 -26.36 11.16
C ASN A 74 -3.98 -26.33 12.31
N MET A 75 -5.03 -25.51 12.21
CA MET A 75 -6.01 -25.33 13.28
C MET A 75 -7.45 -25.36 12.74
N PRO A 76 -7.95 -26.54 12.35
CA PRO A 76 -9.26 -26.68 11.67
C PRO A 76 -10.47 -26.23 12.50
N GLY A 77 -10.35 -26.19 13.84
CA GLY A 77 -11.41 -25.66 14.72
C GLY A 77 -11.51 -24.13 14.75
N SER A 78 -10.50 -23.44 14.25
CA SER A 78 -10.42 -21.97 14.29
C SER A 78 -11.22 -21.36 13.13
N ILE A 79 -11.89 -20.24 13.38
CA ILE A 79 -12.66 -19.52 12.37
C ILE A 79 -11.78 -18.41 11.79
N ILE A 80 -11.32 -18.60 10.55
CA ILE A 80 -10.55 -17.59 9.81
C ILE A 80 -11.38 -17.08 8.63
N LYS A 81 -11.73 -15.79 8.62
CA LYS A 81 -12.51 -15.12 7.57
C LYS A 81 -11.77 -13.90 7.04
N MET A 82 -11.40 -13.92 5.76
CA MET A 82 -10.87 -12.77 5.03
C MET A 82 -11.94 -12.25 4.08
N VAL A 83 -12.27 -10.96 4.16
CA VAL A 83 -13.25 -10.33 3.27
C VAL A 83 -12.54 -9.28 2.42
N VAL A 84 -12.69 -9.45 1.11
CA VAL A 84 -12.24 -8.49 0.09
C VAL A 84 -13.46 -7.94 -0.63
N GLN A 85 -13.46 -6.64 -0.88
CA GLN A 85 -14.48 -5.94 -1.64
C GLN A 85 -13.95 -5.68 -3.06
N ARG A 86 -14.78 -5.94 -4.05
CA ARG A 86 -14.53 -5.56 -5.45
C ARG A 86 -15.66 -4.64 -5.89
N VAL A 87 -15.32 -3.57 -6.59
CA VAL A 87 -16.32 -2.65 -7.15
C VAL A 87 -16.86 -3.21 -8.47
N THR A 88 -15.96 -3.80 -9.27
CA THR A 88 -16.26 -4.57 -10.48
C THR A 88 -15.44 -5.86 -10.50
N VAL A 89 -15.83 -6.85 -11.31
CA VAL A 89 -15.15 -8.15 -11.41
C VAL A 89 -13.65 -7.99 -11.73
N ASP A 90 -13.33 -7.05 -12.61
CA ASP A 90 -11.98 -6.73 -13.07
C ASP A 90 -11.24 -5.73 -12.18
N SER A 91 -11.92 -5.12 -11.20
CA SER A 91 -11.26 -4.19 -10.28
C SER A 91 -10.32 -4.91 -9.32
N LEU A 92 -9.24 -4.20 -8.95
CA LEU A 92 -8.34 -4.66 -7.90
C LEU A 92 -9.13 -4.88 -6.60
N PRO A 93 -9.01 -6.05 -5.96
CA PRO A 93 -9.70 -6.32 -4.71
C PRO A 93 -9.18 -5.39 -3.62
N HIS A 94 -10.10 -4.71 -2.95
CA HIS A 94 -9.83 -3.88 -1.79
C HIS A 94 -10.03 -4.71 -0.53
N PHE A 95 -9.05 -4.72 0.35
CA PHE A 95 -9.20 -5.40 1.63
C PHE A 95 -10.20 -4.67 2.52
N LYS A 96 -11.13 -5.43 3.10
CA LYS A 96 -12.16 -4.90 3.99
C LYS A 96 -11.90 -5.29 5.44
N ARG A 97 -11.72 -6.58 5.70
CA ARG A 97 -11.47 -7.09 7.06
C ARG A 97 -10.84 -8.48 7.05
N TYR A 98 -10.09 -8.75 8.11
CA TYR A 98 -9.58 -10.07 8.45
C TYR A 98 -10.02 -10.40 9.87
N TYR A 99 -10.70 -11.53 10.04
CA TYR A 99 -11.21 -12.01 11.31
C TYR A 99 -10.63 -13.38 11.61
N VAL A 100 -10.08 -13.53 12.80
CA VAL A 100 -9.50 -14.79 13.30
C VAL A 100 -10.06 -15.05 14.68
N TYR A 101 -10.58 -16.25 14.87
CA TYR A 101 -11.04 -16.74 16.16
C TYR A 101 -10.51 -18.13 16.41
N PHE A 102 -9.54 -18.24 17.30
CA PHE A 102 -8.83 -19.49 17.57
C PHE A 102 -9.68 -20.47 18.37
N ASP A 103 -9.60 -21.75 18.01
CA ASP A 103 -10.33 -22.81 18.72
C ASP A 103 -9.88 -22.94 20.18
N ALA A 104 -8.59 -22.74 20.44
CA ALA A 104 -8.04 -22.77 21.80
C ALA A 104 -8.73 -21.74 22.73
N LEU A 105 -9.14 -20.59 22.19
CA LEU A 105 -9.86 -19.55 22.94
C LEU A 105 -11.34 -19.88 23.16
N LYS A 106 -11.89 -20.91 22.48
CA LYS A 106 -13.26 -21.38 22.74
C LYS A 106 -13.34 -22.34 23.90
N LYS A 107 -12.26 -23.10 24.12
CA LYS A 107 -12.30 -24.27 25.02
C LYS A 107 -11.93 -23.97 26.47
N GLY A 108 -11.40 -22.78 26.76
CA GLY A 108 -11.15 -22.30 28.13
C GLY A 108 -9.99 -23.03 28.79
#